data_AF-A0A7H4LVT2-F1
#
_entry.id   AF-A0A7H4LVT2-F1
#
_cell.length_a   1.000
_cell.length_b   1.000
_cell.length_c   1.000
_cell.angle_alpha   90.00
_cell.angle_beta   90.00
_cell.angle_gamma   90.00
#
_symmetry.space_group_name_H-M   'P 1'
#
loop_
_entity.id
_entity.type
_entity.pdbx_description
1 polymer ?
#
loop_
_entity_poly.entity_id
_entity_poly.type
_entity_poly.pdbx_seq_one_letter_code
_entity_poly.pdbx_strand_id
1 'polypeptide(L)'
;MALDMALHDLMARQNGVSVAAWLGAPAGLPAWHTNQTLFWGSEAEMLAQAQRYVDRGFTQLKLRTGIADFATDLARLQKLRLRFGQQISLAIDVNGQWSLAQAHAAFPYLRELNLSYIEQPLSPANDSQLAELYGYGIPIMLDESLNSESAITRLIAAKGALWGHLKLVKLGGLLRRLPPPSVCDSPTCRS
;
A
#
# COMPACT_ATOMS: atom_id res chain seq x y z
N MET A 1 1.81 10.53 18.02
CA MET A 1 1.17 10.84 16.73
C MET A 1 0.45 12.18 16.73
N ALA A 2 -0.71 12.36 17.39
CA ALA A 2 -1.46 13.62 17.26
C ALA A 2 -0.65 14.85 17.72
N LEU A 3 0.01 14.75 18.87
CA LEU A 3 0.92 15.81 19.36
C LEU A 3 2.08 16.06 18.39
N ASP A 4 2.70 15.00 17.89
CA ASP A 4 3.82 15.07 16.95
C ASP A 4 3.44 15.76 15.63
N MET A 5 2.32 15.36 15.04
CA MET A 5 1.77 16.00 13.84
C MET A 5 1.42 17.47 14.08
N ALA A 6 0.84 17.78 15.25
CA ALA A 6 0.51 19.16 15.64
C ALA A 6 1.75 20.03 15.81
N LEU A 7 2.85 19.49 16.38
CA LEU A 7 4.12 20.20 16.50
C LEU A 7 4.72 20.49 15.13
N HIS A 8 4.74 19.52 14.23
CA HIS A 8 5.22 19.73 12.86
C HIS A 8 4.37 20.73 12.06
N ASP A 9 3.05 20.71 12.23
CA ASP A 9 2.15 21.71 11.64
C ASP A 9 2.43 23.11 12.19
N LEU A 10 2.59 23.25 13.51
CA LEU A 10 2.93 24.51 14.16
C LEU A 10 4.26 25.07 13.67
N MET A 11 5.31 24.24 13.63
CA MET A 11 6.64 24.66 13.17
C MET A 11 6.62 25.12 11.71
N ALA A 12 5.93 24.38 10.84
CA ALA A 12 5.79 24.76 9.43
C ALA A 12 5.06 26.10 9.27
N ARG A 13 3.95 26.30 10.00
CA ARG A 13 3.19 27.56 10.00
C ARG A 13 4.01 28.74 10.51
N GLN A 14 4.77 28.57 11.59
CA GLN A 14 5.64 29.62 12.13
C GLN A 14 6.73 30.05 11.13
N ASN A 15 7.15 29.14 10.26
CA ASN A 15 8.13 29.41 9.20
C ASN A 15 7.50 29.79 7.85
N GLY A 16 6.16 29.92 7.79
CA GLY A 16 5.44 30.29 6.56
C GLY A 16 5.56 29.28 5.42
N VAL A 17 5.87 28.01 5.73
CA VAL A 17 6.06 26.94 4.73
C VAL A 17 5.05 25.81 4.94
N SER A 18 4.91 24.94 3.94
CA SER A 18 4.12 23.70 4.09
C SER A 18 4.86 22.70 4.97
N VAL A 19 4.13 21.76 5.60
CA VAL A 19 4.75 20.65 6.35
C VAL A 19 5.70 19.85 5.46
N ALA A 20 5.36 19.63 4.18
CA ALA A 20 6.25 18.94 3.25
C ALA A 20 7.59 19.69 3.08
N ALA A 21 7.54 21.01 2.83
CA ALA A 21 8.74 21.84 2.70
C ALA A 21 9.53 21.91 4.01
N TRP A 22 8.85 22.01 5.16
CA TRP A 22 9.46 21.94 6.49
C TRP A 22 10.23 20.64 6.72
N LEU A 23 9.71 19.52 6.21
CA LEU A 23 10.36 18.21 6.27
C LEU A 23 11.41 17.99 5.16
N GLY A 24 11.72 19.02 4.35
CA GLY A 24 12.73 18.96 3.30
C GLY A 24 12.27 18.29 1.99
N ALA A 25 10.96 18.20 1.74
CA ALA A 25 10.46 17.67 0.48
C ALA A 25 10.88 18.56 -0.71
N PRO A 26 11.30 17.97 -1.84
CA PRO A 26 11.62 18.74 -3.04
C PRO A 26 10.39 19.51 -3.55
N ALA A 27 10.62 20.65 -4.21
CA ALA A 27 9.56 21.44 -4.80
C ALA A 27 8.88 20.68 -5.95
N GLY A 28 7.55 20.76 -6.00
CA GLY A 28 6.71 20.06 -6.98
C GLY A 28 5.90 18.93 -6.32
N LEU A 29 4.64 18.78 -6.75
CA LEU A 29 3.84 17.64 -6.33
C LEU A 29 4.29 16.42 -7.12
N PRO A 30 4.72 15.32 -6.47
CA PRO A 30 4.94 14.10 -7.21
C PRO A 30 3.60 13.56 -7.73
N ALA A 31 3.55 13.23 -9.02
CA ALA A 31 2.40 12.61 -9.66
C ALA A 31 2.34 11.12 -9.29
N TRP A 32 1.97 10.80 -8.05
CA TRP A 32 1.70 9.43 -7.66
C TRP A 32 0.26 9.06 -7.98
N HIS A 33 0.09 7.99 -8.74
CA HIS A 33 -1.23 7.38 -8.89
C HIS A 33 -1.63 6.75 -7.56
N THR A 34 -2.81 7.13 -7.06
CA THR A 34 -3.41 6.51 -5.87
C THR A 34 -4.36 5.41 -6.30
N ASN A 35 -4.36 4.30 -5.56
CA ASN A 35 -5.34 3.26 -5.77
C ASN A 35 -6.69 3.62 -5.15
N GLN A 36 -7.77 3.05 -5.68
CA GLN A 36 -9.08 3.11 -5.06
C GLN A 36 -9.53 1.71 -4.64
N THR A 37 -9.96 1.59 -3.38
CA THR A 37 -10.43 0.32 -2.84
C THR A 37 -11.89 0.08 -3.24
N LEU A 38 -12.14 -1.09 -3.82
CA LEU A 38 -13.46 -1.67 -4.01
C LEU A 38 -13.77 -2.52 -2.77
N PHE A 39 -14.64 -2.00 -1.92
CA PHE A 39 -15.07 -2.73 -0.72
C PHE A 39 -16.01 -3.89 -1.07
N TRP A 40 -16.23 -4.76 -0.10
CA TRP A 40 -17.15 -5.87 -0.27
C TRP A 40 -18.58 -5.37 -0.55
N GLY A 41 -19.27 -6.08 -1.43
CA GLY A 41 -20.59 -5.75 -1.95
C GLY A 41 -20.97 -6.74 -3.05
N SER A 42 -22.14 -6.57 -3.68
CA SER A 42 -22.55 -7.38 -4.83
C SER A 42 -21.65 -7.15 -6.06
N GLU A 43 -21.68 -8.08 -7.03
CA GLU A 43 -20.96 -7.93 -8.30
C GLU A 43 -21.35 -6.63 -9.02
N ALA A 44 -22.65 -6.32 -9.06
CA ALA A 44 -23.17 -5.12 -9.71
C ALA A 44 -22.66 -3.84 -9.02
N GLU A 45 -22.67 -3.78 -7.69
CA GLU A 45 -22.16 -2.64 -6.93
C GLU A 45 -20.65 -2.45 -7.13
N MET A 46 -19.89 -3.54 -7.12
CA MET A 46 -18.45 -3.53 -7.36
C MET A 46 -18.11 -2.99 -8.76
N LEU A 47 -18.79 -3.48 -9.81
CA LEU A 47 -18.56 -3.03 -11.18
C LEU A 47 -18.96 -1.56 -11.37
N ALA A 48 -20.11 -1.15 -10.80
CA ALA A 48 -20.54 0.24 -10.83
C ALA A 48 -19.55 1.15 -10.08
N GLN A 49 -19.01 0.70 -8.94
CA GLN A 49 -18.01 1.45 -8.19
C GLN A 49 -16.69 1.57 -8.96
N ALA A 50 -16.22 0.49 -9.58
CA ALA A 50 -15.03 0.48 -10.41
C ALA A 50 -15.17 1.46 -11.59
N GLN A 51 -16.32 1.45 -12.27
CA GLN A 51 -16.60 2.38 -13.37
C GLN A 51 -16.54 3.83 -12.89
N ARG A 52 -17.18 4.16 -11.76
CA ARG A 52 -17.12 5.53 -11.20
C ARG A 52 -15.70 5.99 -10.90
N TYR A 53 -14.80 5.10 -10.48
CA TYR A 53 -13.39 5.45 -10.27
C TYR A 53 -12.66 5.65 -11.60
N VAL A 54 -12.88 4.78 -12.58
CA VAL A 54 -12.29 4.92 -13.92
C VAL A 54 -12.73 6.22 -14.59
N ASP A 55 -14.02 6.58 -14.49
CA ASP A 55 -14.56 7.83 -15.05
C ASP A 55 -13.95 9.09 -14.41
N ARG A 56 -13.47 8.96 -13.16
CA ARG A 56 -12.73 10.01 -12.44
C ARG A 56 -11.23 10.04 -12.77
N GLY A 57 -10.75 9.17 -13.65
CA GLY A 57 -9.35 9.09 -14.08
C GLY A 57 -8.46 8.17 -13.24
N PHE A 58 -9.03 7.36 -12.32
CA PHE A 58 -8.23 6.38 -11.59
C PHE A 58 -7.91 5.16 -12.45
N THR A 59 -6.64 4.76 -12.44
CA THR A 59 -6.13 3.60 -13.19
C THR A 59 -5.67 2.47 -12.29
N GLN A 60 -5.68 2.65 -10.96
CA GLN A 60 -5.28 1.63 -10.00
C GLN A 60 -6.44 1.29 -9.07
N LEU A 61 -6.92 0.06 -9.12
CA LEU A 61 -8.01 -0.41 -8.26
C LEU A 61 -7.53 -1.57 -7.39
N LYS A 62 -8.02 -1.63 -6.14
CA LYS A 62 -7.74 -2.72 -5.20
C LYS A 62 -9.04 -3.36 -4.75
N LEU A 63 -9.23 -4.66 -4.95
CA LEU A 63 -10.42 -5.37 -4.47
C LEU A 63 -10.19 -5.92 -3.07
N ARG A 64 -11.12 -5.64 -2.14
CA ARG A 64 -11.16 -6.32 -0.84
C ARG A 64 -11.62 -7.77 -1.03
N THR A 65 -10.83 -8.72 -0.53
CA THR A 65 -11.00 -10.18 -0.65
C THR A 65 -10.84 -10.86 0.72
N GLY A 66 -11.06 -12.17 0.78
CA GLY A 66 -10.94 -12.95 2.03
C GLY A 66 -12.16 -12.80 2.95
N ILE A 67 -13.26 -12.23 2.48
CA ILE A 67 -14.54 -12.13 3.20
C ILE A 67 -15.48 -13.26 2.81
N ALA A 68 -15.56 -13.58 1.51
CA ALA A 68 -16.23 -14.78 1.02
C ALA A 68 -15.22 -15.88 0.69
N ASP A 69 -15.72 -17.00 0.16
CA ASP A 69 -14.87 -18.05 -0.36
C ASP A 69 -14.04 -17.57 -1.58
N PHE A 70 -12.93 -18.27 -1.83
CA PHE A 70 -12.00 -17.90 -2.89
C PHE A 70 -12.63 -17.95 -4.29
N ALA A 71 -13.58 -18.85 -4.54
CA ALA A 71 -14.20 -18.96 -5.87
C ALA A 71 -15.06 -17.72 -6.17
N THR A 72 -15.78 -17.22 -5.15
CA THR A 72 -16.52 -15.96 -5.24
C THR A 72 -15.57 -14.78 -5.51
N ASP A 73 -14.46 -14.68 -4.78
CA ASP A 73 -13.45 -13.62 -4.99
C ASP A 73 -12.82 -13.69 -6.39
N LEU A 74 -12.48 -14.90 -6.84
CA LEU A 74 -11.89 -15.14 -8.15
C LEU A 74 -12.84 -14.73 -9.28
N ALA A 75 -14.13 -15.09 -9.18
CA ALA A 75 -15.14 -14.70 -10.17
C ALA A 75 -15.26 -13.17 -10.26
N ARG A 76 -15.26 -12.47 -9.12
CA ARG A 76 -15.29 -10.99 -9.08
C ARG A 76 -14.08 -10.37 -9.77
N LEU A 77 -12.88 -10.90 -9.53
CA LEU A 77 -11.65 -10.44 -10.18
C LEU A 77 -11.70 -10.69 -11.69
N GLN A 78 -12.16 -11.85 -12.12
CA GLN A 78 -12.33 -12.17 -13.54
C GLN A 78 -13.30 -11.21 -14.22
N LYS A 79 -14.40 -10.81 -13.55
CA LYS A 79 -15.33 -9.80 -14.08
C LYS A 79 -14.69 -8.42 -14.23
N LEU A 80 -13.90 -7.99 -13.24
CA LEU A 80 -13.13 -6.74 -13.34
C LEU A 80 -12.14 -6.80 -14.52
N ARG A 81 -11.43 -7.91 -14.69
CA ARG A 81 -10.52 -8.12 -15.82
C ARG A 81 -11.24 -8.17 -17.15
N LEU A 82 -12.39 -8.84 -17.25
CA LEU A 82 -13.19 -8.86 -18.47
C LEU A 82 -13.69 -7.45 -18.84
N ARG A 83 -14.13 -6.67 -17.86
CA ARG A 83 -14.73 -5.35 -18.08
C ARG A 83 -13.72 -4.27 -18.44
N PHE A 84 -12.59 -4.22 -17.74
CA PHE A 84 -11.61 -3.13 -17.83
C PHE A 84 -10.28 -3.55 -18.46
N GLY A 85 -10.01 -4.86 -18.58
CA GLY A 85 -8.77 -5.38 -19.16
C GLY A 85 -7.53 -4.77 -18.53
N GLN A 86 -6.68 -4.20 -19.38
CA GLN A 86 -5.43 -3.51 -19.02
C GLN A 86 -5.61 -1.99 -18.82
N GLN A 87 -6.84 -1.46 -18.92
CA GLN A 87 -7.12 -0.05 -18.59
C GLN A 87 -6.81 0.25 -17.11
N ILE A 88 -6.91 -0.77 -16.26
CA ILE A 88 -6.62 -0.69 -14.84
C ILE A 88 -5.52 -1.66 -14.41
N SER A 89 -4.65 -1.21 -13.51
CA SER A 89 -3.90 -2.07 -12.62
C SER A 89 -4.83 -2.57 -11.51
N LEU A 90 -4.78 -3.88 -11.23
CA LEU A 90 -5.63 -4.51 -10.21
C LEU A 90 -4.75 -5.13 -9.14
N ALA A 91 -5.08 -4.87 -7.89
CA ALA A 91 -4.51 -5.53 -6.72
C ALA A 91 -5.64 -6.10 -5.86
N ILE A 92 -5.28 -6.92 -4.87
CA ILE A 92 -6.21 -7.41 -3.86
C ILE A 92 -5.72 -7.11 -2.44
N ASP A 93 -6.66 -7.03 -1.51
CA ASP A 93 -6.42 -6.87 -0.08
C ASP A 93 -7.10 -8.00 0.68
N VAL A 94 -6.31 -8.86 1.31
CA VAL A 94 -6.80 -10.06 2.02
C VAL A 94 -6.88 -9.82 3.52
N ASN A 95 -6.18 -8.80 4.05
CA ASN A 95 -6.19 -8.42 5.47
C ASN A 95 -5.97 -9.58 6.45
N GLY A 96 -5.04 -10.44 6.07
CA GLY A 96 -4.58 -11.58 6.83
C GLY A 96 -5.60 -12.69 7.03
N GLN A 97 -6.65 -12.74 6.20
CA GLN A 97 -7.72 -13.73 6.32
C GLN A 97 -7.36 -15.10 5.74
N TRP A 98 -6.27 -15.23 4.98
CA TRP A 98 -5.83 -16.54 4.50
C TRP A 98 -4.87 -17.22 5.48
N SER A 99 -5.06 -18.52 5.63
CA SER A 99 -4.00 -19.45 6.01
C SER A 99 -2.97 -19.59 4.89
N LEU A 100 -1.78 -20.09 5.21
CA LEU A 100 -0.75 -20.39 4.22
C LEU A 100 -1.26 -21.38 3.15
N ALA A 101 -2.00 -22.41 3.55
CA ALA A 101 -2.57 -23.39 2.62
C ALA A 101 -3.57 -22.76 1.64
N GLN A 102 -4.46 -21.88 2.12
CA GLN A 102 -5.37 -21.12 1.26
C GLN A 102 -4.61 -20.20 0.30
N ALA A 103 -3.53 -19.56 0.77
CA ALA A 103 -2.67 -18.75 -0.10
C ALA A 103 -2.03 -19.60 -1.21
N HIS A 104 -1.43 -20.76 -0.89
CA HIS A 104 -0.89 -21.64 -1.93
C HIS A 104 -1.94 -22.12 -2.93
N ALA A 105 -3.16 -22.39 -2.49
CA ALA A 105 -4.25 -22.75 -3.38
C ALA A 105 -4.70 -21.60 -4.28
N ALA A 106 -4.67 -20.36 -3.78
CA ALA A 106 -5.16 -19.18 -4.46
C ALA A 106 -4.18 -18.60 -5.50
N PHE A 107 -2.89 -18.51 -5.13
CA PHE A 107 -1.87 -17.80 -5.92
C PHE A 107 -1.74 -18.25 -7.39
N PRO A 108 -1.81 -19.55 -7.74
CA PRO A 108 -1.75 -19.99 -9.14
C PRO A 108 -2.85 -19.36 -10.01
N TYR A 109 -4.08 -19.28 -9.51
CA TYR A 109 -5.19 -18.66 -10.25
C TYR A 109 -5.08 -17.14 -10.31
N LEU A 110 -4.54 -16.52 -9.26
CA LEU A 110 -4.35 -15.07 -9.21
C LEU A 110 -3.24 -14.59 -10.15
N ARG A 111 -2.24 -15.45 -10.41
CA ARG A 111 -1.15 -15.16 -11.35
C ARG A 111 -1.67 -14.92 -12.77
N GLU A 112 -2.68 -15.67 -13.19
CA GLU A 112 -3.33 -15.52 -14.51
C GLU A 112 -4.06 -14.18 -14.67
N LEU A 113 -4.35 -13.47 -13.58
CA LEU A 113 -5.04 -12.18 -13.59
C LEU A 113 -4.10 -10.98 -13.65
N ASN A 114 -2.78 -11.20 -13.76
CA ASN A 114 -1.76 -10.15 -13.83
C ASN A 114 -1.94 -9.08 -12.74
N LEU A 115 -2.08 -9.51 -11.49
CA LEU A 115 -2.25 -8.59 -10.36
C LEU A 115 -0.95 -7.81 -10.10
N SER A 116 -1.09 -6.53 -9.74
CA SER A 116 0.04 -5.67 -9.39
C SER A 116 0.67 -6.07 -8.06
N TYR A 117 -0.15 -6.47 -7.08
CA TYR A 117 0.30 -7.03 -5.80
C TYR A 117 -0.88 -7.69 -5.05
N ILE A 118 -0.54 -8.45 -4.01
CA ILE A 118 -1.47 -8.98 -3.00
C ILE A 118 -1.13 -8.35 -1.65
N GLU A 119 -2.07 -7.62 -1.05
CA GLU A 119 -1.90 -6.97 0.25
C GLU A 119 -2.32 -7.88 1.39
N GLN A 120 -1.41 -8.03 2.36
CA GLN A 120 -1.56 -8.79 3.59
C GLN A 120 -2.26 -10.16 3.40
N PRO A 121 -1.69 -11.12 2.67
CA PRO A 121 -2.32 -12.43 2.47
C PRO A 121 -2.51 -13.18 3.79
N LEU A 122 -1.49 -13.19 4.65
CA LEU A 122 -1.47 -13.91 5.92
C LEU A 122 -1.60 -12.95 7.10
N SER A 123 -2.11 -13.44 8.22
CA SER A 123 -2.12 -12.66 9.47
C SER A 123 -0.68 -12.32 9.91
N PRO A 124 -0.45 -11.21 10.64
CA PRO A 124 0.89 -10.83 11.09
C PRO A 124 1.62 -11.91 11.90
N ALA A 125 0.87 -12.78 12.59
CA ALA A 125 1.44 -13.91 13.33
C ALA A 125 2.13 -14.95 12.41
N ASN A 126 1.76 -14.99 11.13
CA ASN A 126 2.27 -15.95 10.14
C ASN A 126 3.22 -15.30 9.12
N ASP A 127 3.67 -14.07 9.34
CA ASP A 127 4.55 -13.33 8.42
C ASP A 127 5.84 -14.07 8.03
N SER A 128 6.38 -14.89 8.94
CA SER A 128 7.57 -15.69 8.66
C SER A 128 7.40 -16.65 7.49
N GLN A 129 6.16 -17.05 7.19
CA GLN A 129 5.80 -17.97 6.12
C GLN A 129 5.63 -17.27 4.75
N LEU A 130 5.62 -15.93 4.70
CA LEU A 130 5.40 -15.20 3.44
C LEU A 130 6.45 -15.51 2.37
N ALA A 131 7.67 -15.86 2.78
CA ALA A 131 8.74 -16.23 1.85
C ALA A 131 8.39 -17.45 0.98
N GLU A 132 7.52 -18.33 1.46
CA GLU A 132 7.04 -19.51 0.72
C GLU A 132 6.17 -19.13 -0.48
N LEU A 133 5.62 -17.91 -0.49
CA LEU A 133 4.76 -17.40 -1.55
C LEU A 133 5.53 -16.60 -2.63
N TYR A 134 6.82 -16.28 -2.41
CA TYR A 134 7.57 -15.45 -3.36
C TYR A 134 7.78 -16.12 -4.72
N GLY A 135 7.84 -17.45 -4.76
CA GLY A 135 8.02 -18.22 -5.99
C GLY A 135 6.91 -18.03 -7.03
N TYR A 136 5.72 -17.57 -6.61
CA TYR A 136 4.62 -17.27 -7.53
C TYR A 136 4.82 -15.99 -8.35
N GLY A 137 5.75 -15.12 -7.95
CA GLY A 137 6.12 -13.92 -8.70
C GLY A 137 5.09 -12.78 -8.65
N ILE A 138 4.12 -12.81 -7.74
CA ILE A 138 3.23 -11.68 -7.46
C ILE A 138 3.79 -10.95 -6.23
N PRO A 139 4.07 -9.63 -6.30
CA PRO A 139 4.55 -8.88 -5.15
C PRO A 139 3.56 -8.93 -3.98
N ILE A 140 4.07 -9.07 -2.76
CA ILE A 140 3.25 -9.05 -1.55
C ILE A 140 3.43 -7.70 -0.85
N MET A 141 2.33 -6.99 -0.61
CA MET A 141 2.34 -5.72 0.13
C MET A 141 1.99 -5.96 1.60
N LEU A 142 2.83 -5.50 2.52
CA LEU A 142 2.54 -5.53 3.96
C LEU A 142 1.77 -4.27 4.38
N ASP A 143 0.69 -4.42 5.16
CA ASP A 143 -0.04 -3.31 5.77
C ASP A 143 -0.12 -3.48 7.30
N GLU A 144 -0.90 -4.43 7.80
CA GLU A 144 -1.01 -4.75 9.24
C GLU A 144 0.35 -5.14 9.83
N SER A 145 1.17 -5.84 9.05
CA SER A 145 2.50 -6.29 9.45
C SER A 145 3.58 -5.20 9.45
N LEU A 146 3.35 -4.06 8.79
CA LEU A 146 4.33 -2.97 8.72
C LEU A 146 4.16 -2.00 9.89
N ASN A 147 4.43 -2.48 11.10
CA ASN A 147 4.21 -1.75 12.36
C ASN A 147 5.45 -1.59 13.25
N SER A 148 6.62 -2.07 12.79
CA SER A 148 7.86 -2.10 13.56
C SER A 148 9.09 -1.94 12.66
N GLU A 149 10.22 -1.57 13.26
CA GLU A 149 11.50 -1.47 12.53
C GLU A 149 11.97 -2.82 11.96
N SER A 150 11.73 -3.91 12.69
CA SER A 150 12.06 -5.25 12.21
C SER A 150 11.27 -5.61 10.93
N ALA A 151 10.02 -5.13 10.79
CA ALA A 151 9.23 -5.30 9.57
C ALA A 151 9.86 -4.54 8.38
N ILE A 152 10.44 -3.35 8.62
CA ILE A 152 11.16 -2.60 7.59
C ILE A 152 12.44 -3.32 7.16
N THR A 153 13.21 -3.83 8.12
CA THR A 153 14.42 -4.63 7.82
C THR A 153 14.07 -5.85 6.96
N ARG A 154 12.95 -6.52 7.26
CA ARG A 154 12.44 -7.65 6.46
C ARG A 154 12.07 -7.24 5.03
N LEU A 155 11.41 -6.08 4.87
CA LEU A 155 11.06 -5.54 3.57
C LEU A 155 12.31 -5.28 2.71
N ILE A 156 13.35 -4.67 3.29
CA ILE A 156 14.64 -4.43 2.62
C ILE A 156 15.30 -5.77 2.25
N ALA A 157 15.32 -6.73 3.17
CA ALA A 157 15.92 -8.04 2.95
C ALA A 157 15.23 -8.88 1.86
N ALA A 158 13.93 -8.64 1.62
CA ALA A 158 13.13 -9.36 0.64
C ALA A 158 13.38 -8.94 -0.82
N LYS A 159 14.28 -7.97 -1.08
CA LYS A 159 14.76 -7.58 -2.43
C LYS A 159 13.66 -7.39 -3.48
N GLY A 160 12.56 -6.75 -3.09
CA GLY A 160 11.44 -6.43 -3.98
C GLY A 160 10.30 -7.44 -4.02
N ALA A 161 10.42 -8.61 -3.37
CA ALA A 161 9.32 -9.55 -3.20
C ALA A 161 8.27 -9.05 -2.18
N LEU A 162 8.71 -8.24 -1.21
CA LEU A 162 7.84 -7.53 -0.28
C LEU A 162 7.83 -6.04 -0.56
N TRP A 163 6.62 -5.47 -0.59
CA TRP A 163 6.36 -4.04 -0.59
C TRP A 163 5.72 -3.64 0.74
N GLY A 164 5.65 -2.34 1.04
CA GLY A 164 5.12 -1.85 2.32
C GLY A 164 4.18 -0.67 2.16
N HIS A 165 2.98 -0.79 2.71
CA HIS A 165 2.01 0.29 2.83
C HIS A 165 2.33 1.10 4.09
N LEU A 166 3.18 2.11 3.95
CA LEU A 166 3.65 2.92 5.07
C LEU A 166 2.57 3.89 5.56
N LYS A 167 2.02 3.64 6.75
CA LYS A 167 1.06 4.55 7.39
C LYS A 167 1.71 5.23 8.58
N LEU A 168 1.86 6.56 8.52
CA LEU A 168 2.46 7.36 9.61
C LEU A 168 1.77 7.10 10.97
N VAL A 169 0.47 6.83 10.93
CA VAL A 169 -0.33 6.55 12.12
C VAL A 169 0.11 5.28 12.84
N LYS A 170 0.62 4.28 12.11
CA LYS A 170 1.13 3.02 12.66
C LYS A 170 2.56 3.15 13.19
N LEU A 171 3.27 4.22 12.82
CA LEU A 171 4.68 4.43 13.15
C LEU A 171 4.91 5.49 14.24
N GLY A 172 3.84 6.02 14.81
CA GLY A 172 3.91 6.96 15.94
C GLY A 172 4.02 8.43 15.57
N GLY A 173 4.16 8.78 14.29
CA GLY A 173 4.28 10.17 13.81
C GLY A 173 5.35 10.36 12.74
N LEU A 174 5.71 11.62 12.50
CA LEU A 174 6.74 12.10 11.58
C LEU A 174 8.15 12.07 12.20
N LEU A 175 8.29 12.28 13.52
CA LEU A 175 9.60 12.46 14.17
C LEU A 175 10.54 11.27 14.02
N ARG A 176 10.02 10.05 13.86
CA ARG A 176 10.83 8.83 13.97
C ARG A 176 11.78 8.60 12.80
N ARG A 177 11.81 9.49 11.78
CA ARG A 177 12.50 9.20 10.51
C ARG A 177 13.19 10.34 9.77
N LEU A 178 13.14 11.58 10.24
CA LEU A 178 13.97 12.61 9.63
C LEU A 178 15.19 12.83 10.51
N PRO A 179 16.44 12.69 9.99
CA PRO A 179 17.53 13.39 10.64
C PRO A 179 17.11 14.86 10.73
N PRO A 180 17.39 15.54 11.87
CA PRO A 180 17.07 16.96 11.97
C PRO A 180 17.64 17.65 10.73
N PRO A 181 16.89 18.59 10.10
CA PRO A 181 17.46 19.38 9.01
C PRO A 181 18.79 19.92 9.53
N SER A 182 19.87 19.63 8.81
CA SER A 182 21.20 20.10 9.20
C SER A 182 21.12 21.62 9.26
N VAL A 183 21.09 22.15 10.48
CA VAL A 183 21.21 23.58 10.72
C VAL A 183 22.66 23.91 10.35
N CYS A 184 22.87 24.30 9.10
CA CYS A 184 24.16 24.79 8.65
C CYS A 184 24.26 26.25 9.11
N ASP A 185 24.73 26.47 10.33
CA ASP A 185 24.98 27.81 10.89
C ASP A 185 26.28 28.44 10.37
N SER A 186 26.82 27.97 9.24
CA SER A 186 28.07 28.49 8.68
C SER A 186 27.80 29.40 7.47
N PRO A 187 28.40 30.60 7.38
CA PRO A 187 28.20 31.54 6.26
C PRO A 187 28.70 31.05 4.89
N THR A 188 29.27 29.85 4.79
CA THR A 188 30.01 29.38 3.61
C THR A 188 29.23 28.45 2.69
N CYS A 189 28.02 28.00 3.04
CA CYS A 189 27.16 27.23 2.13
C CYS A 189 26.25 28.14 1.30
N ARG A 190 26.82 28.86 0.34
CA ARG A 190 26.11 29.39 -0.84
C ARG A 190 27.03 29.25 -2.06
N SER A 191 26.74 28.26 -2.91
CA SER A 191 27.06 28.25 -4.35
C SER A 191 26.20 27.19 -5.03
#